data_AF-A0A956EQE2-F1
#
_entry.id   AF-A0A956EQE2-F1
#
_cell.length_a   1.000
_cell.length_b   1.000
_cell.length_c   1.000
_cell.angle_alpha   90.00
_cell.angle_beta   90.00
_cell.angle_gamma   90.00
#
_symmetry.space_group_name_H-M   'P 1'
#
loop_
_entity.id
_entity.type
_entity.pdbx_description
1 polymer ?
#
loop_
_entity_poly.entity_id
_entity_poly.type
_entity_poly.pdbx_seq_one_letter_code
_entity_poly.pdbx_strand_id
1 'polypeptide(L)'
;MDASRTRVIVVNFAPEARGLTAAVADFFGRETVELVCVGATPRREAEAALARAASEGLQIRYLEGSVDEGVDRFAARLAEAAEIAEAAAVIVLPVSGSAEVDAHSRLTCVAIQRACGERPLPTTVVAIEDPEASVEFSGLGVTTIFYPGFLRAALFAHACVDLPVFNFILGLLRGRFRVETLTIPEHLRGRTFGDACMTLERD
;
A
#
# COMPACT_ATOMS: atom_id res chain seq x y z
N MET A 1 -17.59 20.94 -10.05
CA MET A 1 -16.54 20.59 -9.08
C MET A 1 -16.25 19.14 -9.30
N ASP A 2 -15.20 18.85 -10.06
CA ASP A 2 -14.76 17.48 -10.27
C ASP A 2 -14.28 16.95 -8.93
N ALA A 3 -14.92 15.91 -8.38
CA ALA A 3 -14.42 15.28 -7.17
C ALA A 3 -13.11 14.59 -7.57
N SER A 4 -11.97 15.24 -7.31
CA SER A 4 -10.66 14.67 -7.66
C SER A 4 -10.52 13.34 -6.94
N ARG A 5 -10.53 12.25 -7.71
CA ARG A 5 -10.37 10.90 -7.16
C ARG A 5 -9.03 10.80 -6.44
N THR A 6 -9.01 10.07 -5.34
CA THR A 6 -7.79 9.74 -4.61
C THR A 6 -6.96 8.79 -5.46
N ARG A 7 -5.78 9.22 -5.90
CA ARG A 7 -4.88 8.36 -6.68
C ARG A 7 -3.98 7.54 -5.76
N VAL A 8 -3.95 6.24 -6.00
CA VAL A 8 -3.04 5.29 -5.35
C VAL A 8 -2.20 4.62 -6.42
N ILE A 9 -0.90 4.51 -6.18
CA ILE A 9 0.02 3.88 -7.13
C ILE A 9 0.63 2.63 -6.49
N VAL A 10 0.54 1.51 -7.19
CA VAL A 10 1.16 0.24 -6.79
C VAL A 10 2.34 -0.02 -7.70
N VAL A 11 3.55 0.01 -7.16
CA VAL A 11 4.80 -0.19 -7.90
C VAL A 11 5.30 -1.63 -7.67
N ASN A 12 5.94 -2.19 -8.68
CA ASN A 12 6.30 -3.61 -8.76
C ASN A 12 5.07 -4.52 -8.73
N PHE A 13 3.97 -4.08 -9.34
CA PHE A 13 2.76 -4.89 -9.47
C PHE A 13 3.02 -6.15 -10.30
N ALA A 14 2.56 -7.28 -9.76
CA ALA A 14 2.49 -8.56 -10.44
C ALA A 14 1.10 -9.19 -10.23
N PRO A 15 0.63 -10.09 -11.12
CA PRO A 15 -0.70 -10.70 -11.07
C PRO A 15 -1.08 -11.33 -9.71
N GLU A 16 -0.11 -11.82 -8.95
CA GLU A 16 -0.26 -12.41 -7.62
C GLU A 16 -0.80 -11.39 -6.61
N ALA A 17 -0.48 -10.10 -6.81
CA ALA A 17 -0.91 -9.00 -5.95
C ALA A 17 -2.33 -8.49 -6.28
N ARG A 18 -3.08 -9.12 -7.20
CA ARG A 18 -4.43 -8.67 -7.57
C ARG A 18 -5.39 -8.47 -6.37
N GLY A 19 -5.21 -9.24 -5.30
CA GLY A 19 -6.00 -9.09 -4.07
C GLY A 19 -5.83 -7.73 -3.39
N LEU A 20 -4.66 -7.09 -3.55
CA LEU A 20 -4.41 -5.74 -3.05
C LEU A 20 -5.30 -4.71 -3.73
N THR A 21 -5.56 -4.85 -5.03
CA THR A 21 -6.38 -3.90 -5.78
C THR A 21 -7.81 -3.82 -5.25
N ALA A 22 -8.38 -4.98 -4.89
CA ALA A 22 -9.68 -5.05 -4.24
C ALA A 22 -9.65 -4.43 -2.83
N ALA A 23 -8.63 -4.73 -2.03
CA ALA A 23 -8.49 -4.17 -0.68
C ALA A 23 -8.36 -2.64 -0.69
N VAL A 24 -7.58 -2.08 -1.62
CA VAL A 24 -7.45 -0.62 -1.79
C VAL A 24 -8.78 -0.01 -2.21
N ALA A 25 -9.49 -0.65 -3.14
CA ALA A 25 -10.81 -0.19 -3.59
C ALA A 25 -11.86 -0.22 -2.47
N ASP A 26 -11.85 -1.25 -1.63
CA ASP A 26 -12.78 -1.37 -0.51
C ASP A 26 -12.44 -0.38 0.63
N PHE A 27 -11.16 -0.01 0.79
CA PHE A 27 -10.72 0.98 1.77
C PHE A 27 -11.10 2.42 1.39
N PHE A 28 -10.76 2.84 0.17
CA PHE A 28 -11.01 4.22 -0.28
C PHE A 28 -12.42 4.45 -0.83
N GLY A 29 -13.09 3.38 -1.28
CA GLY A 29 -14.29 3.43 -2.09
C GLY A 29 -13.97 3.30 -3.59
N ARG A 30 -14.73 2.45 -4.29
CA ARG A 30 -14.48 2.12 -5.71
C ARG A 30 -14.62 3.30 -6.67
N GLU A 31 -15.54 4.21 -6.37
CA GLU A 31 -15.85 5.36 -7.22
C GLU A 31 -14.92 6.56 -6.99
N THR A 32 -14.28 6.57 -5.82
CA THR A 32 -13.46 7.67 -5.29
C THR A 32 -11.97 7.43 -5.50
N VAL A 33 -11.54 6.22 -5.86
CA VAL A 33 -10.13 5.87 -6.05
C VAL A 33 -9.77 5.66 -7.52
N GLU A 34 -8.60 6.15 -7.90
CA GLU A 34 -7.91 5.78 -9.15
C GLU A 34 -6.69 4.94 -8.78
N LEU A 35 -6.56 3.74 -9.35
CA LEU A 35 -5.43 2.85 -9.10
C LEU A 35 -4.50 2.79 -10.32
N VAL A 36 -3.21 3.05 -10.09
CA VAL A 36 -2.17 2.96 -11.12
C VAL A 36 -1.23 1.83 -10.74
N CYS A 37 -1.25 0.75 -11.48
CA CYS A 37 -0.34 -0.38 -11.27
C CYS A 37 0.85 -0.26 -12.21
N VAL A 38 2.07 -0.34 -11.69
CA VAL A 38 3.32 -0.27 -12.45
C VAL A 38 4.13 -1.53 -12.18
N GLY A 39 4.58 -2.26 -13.20
CA GLY A 39 5.42 -3.44 -12.99
C GLY A 39 6.03 -4.03 -14.26
N ALA A 40 6.86 -5.05 -14.11
CA ALA A 40 7.58 -5.68 -15.22
C ALA A 40 6.75 -6.70 -16.03
N THR A 41 5.60 -7.13 -15.49
CA THR A 41 4.74 -8.12 -16.13
C THR A 41 4.25 -7.62 -17.50
N PRO A 42 4.20 -8.48 -18.54
CA PRO A 42 3.61 -8.11 -19.81
C PRO A 42 2.18 -7.56 -19.63
N ARG A 43 1.89 -6.44 -20.29
CA ARG A 43 0.66 -5.66 -20.17
C ARG A 43 -0.59 -6.51 -20.31
N ARG A 44 -0.58 -7.42 -21.28
CA ARG A 44 -1.70 -8.34 -21.54
C ARG A 44 -2.01 -9.22 -20.32
N GLU A 45 -0.99 -9.72 -19.63
CA GLU A 45 -1.13 -10.58 -18.47
C GLU A 45 -1.58 -9.77 -17.25
N ALA A 46 -0.99 -8.59 -17.04
CA ALA A 46 -1.38 -7.69 -15.97
C ALA A 46 -2.83 -7.20 -16.13
N GLU A 47 -3.23 -6.75 -17.33
CA GLU A 47 -4.62 -6.33 -17.61
C GLU A 47 -5.61 -7.48 -17.42
N ALA A 48 -5.24 -8.72 -17.79
CA ALA A 48 -6.07 -9.89 -17.51
C ALA A 48 -6.26 -10.15 -16.01
N ALA A 49 -5.21 -9.95 -15.20
CA ALA A 49 -5.30 -10.08 -13.74
C ALA A 49 -6.17 -8.99 -13.10
N LEU A 50 -6.22 -7.80 -13.71
CA LEU A 50 -6.96 -6.63 -13.25
C LEU A 50 -8.39 -6.54 -13.80
N ALA A 51 -8.72 -7.32 -14.83
CA ALA A 51 -9.98 -7.24 -15.56
C ALA A 51 -11.23 -7.34 -14.66
N ARG A 52 -11.18 -8.21 -13.65
CA ARG A 52 -12.29 -8.36 -12.69
C ARG A 52 -12.52 -7.08 -11.89
N ALA A 53 -11.45 -6.51 -11.33
CA ALA A 53 -11.56 -5.28 -10.53
C ALA A 53 -12.10 -4.13 -11.40
N ALA A 54 -11.60 -4.01 -12.64
CA ALA A 54 -12.10 -3.05 -13.62
C ALA A 54 -13.60 -3.26 -13.93
N SER A 55 -14.05 -4.51 -14.12
CA SER A 55 -15.47 -4.81 -14.39
C SER A 55 -16.39 -4.50 -13.21
N GLU A 56 -15.85 -4.48 -11.99
CA GLU A 56 -16.56 -4.10 -10.77
C GLU A 56 -16.52 -2.58 -10.52
N GLY A 57 -16.17 -1.78 -11.54
CA GLY A 57 -16.22 -0.32 -11.53
C GLY A 57 -14.94 0.38 -11.06
N LEU A 58 -13.90 -0.36 -10.67
CA LEU A 58 -12.63 0.24 -10.25
C LEU A 58 -11.93 0.90 -11.42
N GLN A 59 -11.56 2.16 -11.27
CA GLN A 59 -10.73 2.86 -12.24
C GLN A 59 -9.28 2.43 -12.05
N ILE A 60 -8.81 1.58 -12.96
CA ILE A 60 -7.49 0.98 -12.87
C ILE A 60 -6.76 1.07 -14.20
N ARG A 61 -5.48 1.41 -14.15
CA ARG A 61 -4.59 1.42 -15.31
C ARG A 61 -3.29 0.71 -14.99
N TYR A 62 -2.74 0.05 -16.00
CA TYR A 62 -1.46 -0.63 -15.91
C TYR A 62 -0.40 0.06 -16.77
N LEU A 63 0.79 0.23 -16.21
CA LEU A 63 1.97 0.72 -16.89
C LEU A 63 3.07 -0.34 -16.79
N GLU A 64 3.55 -0.83 -17.93
CA GLU A 64 4.76 -1.66 -17.94
C GLU A 64 5.95 -0.81 -17.50
N GLY A 65 6.82 -1.36 -16.65
CA GLY A 65 8.08 -0.76 -16.25
C GLY A 65 8.68 -1.35 -14.99
N SER A 66 10.01 -1.42 -14.98
CA SER A 66 10.82 -1.83 -13.83
C SER A 66 12.01 -0.89 -13.67
N VAL A 67 12.58 -0.87 -12.45
CA VAL A 67 13.86 -0.21 -12.19
C VAL A 67 15.03 -0.92 -12.87
N ASP A 68 14.85 -2.18 -13.31
CA ASP A 68 15.83 -2.93 -14.11
C ASP A 68 16.13 -2.25 -15.46
N GLU A 69 15.20 -1.42 -15.96
CA GLU A 69 15.42 -0.60 -17.15
C GLU A 69 16.34 0.61 -16.89
N GLY A 70 16.75 0.81 -15.64
CA GLY A 70 17.53 1.93 -15.13
C GLY A 70 16.69 2.90 -14.28
N VAL A 71 17.27 3.34 -13.16
CA VAL A 71 16.62 4.23 -12.17
C VAL A 71 16.06 5.50 -12.80
N ASP A 72 16.85 6.18 -13.65
CA ASP A 72 16.42 7.46 -14.26
C ASP A 72 15.28 7.27 -15.26
N ARG A 73 15.36 6.22 -16.08
CA ARG A 73 14.30 5.89 -17.03
C ARG A 73 13.01 5.53 -16.30
N PHE A 74 13.11 4.77 -15.23
CA PHE A 74 11.96 4.41 -14.41
C PHE A 74 11.38 5.63 -13.69
N ALA A 75 12.22 6.51 -13.14
CA ALA A 75 11.79 7.76 -12.51
C ALA A 75 11.02 8.67 -13.48
N ALA A 76 11.53 8.83 -14.72
CA ALA A 76 10.84 9.60 -15.76
C ALA A 76 9.45 9.01 -16.06
N ARG A 77 9.34 7.67 -16.16
CA ARG A 77 8.06 6.98 -16.37
C ARG A 77 7.09 7.21 -15.21
N LEU A 78 7.56 7.16 -13.97
CA LEU A 78 6.73 7.43 -12.78
C LEU A 78 6.27 8.89 -12.75
N ALA A 79 7.13 9.83 -13.14
CA ALA A 79 6.79 11.25 -13.17
C ALA A 79 5.77 11.58 -14.26
N GLU A 80 5.98 11.10 -15.48
CA GLU A 80 5.20 11.48 -16.66
C GLU A 80 3.95 10.62 -16.86
N ALA A 81 4.10 9.30 -16.80
CA ALA A 81 2.99 8.39 -17.10
C ALA A 81 2.17 8.10 -15.86
N ALA A 82 2.79 7.90 -14.69
CA ALA A 82 2.08 7.57 -13.46
C ALA A 82 1.60 8.81 -12.68
N GLU A 83 2.19 9.99 -12.94
CA GLU A 83 1.95 11.24 -12.21
C GLU A 83 2.16 11.08 -10.69
N ILE A 84 3.28 10.44 -10.31
CA ILE A 84 3.47 9.92 -8.94
C ILE A 84 3.41 10.96 -7.82
N ALA A 85 3.83 12.20 -8.07
CA ALA A 85 3.83 13.23 -7.05
C ALA A 85 2.42 13.75 -6.72
N GLU A 86 1.42 13.49 -7.57
CA GLU A 86 0.02 13.83 -7.32
C GLU A 86 -0.72 12.67 -6.63
N ALA A 87 -0.05 11.54 -6.38
CA ALA A 87 -0.65 10.42 -5.68
C ALA A 87 -0.86 10.75 -4.19
N ALA A 88 -1.95 10.24 -3.63
CA ALA A 88 -2.13 10.28 -2.17
C ALA A 88 -1.21 9.26 -1.48
N ALA A 89 -1.03 8.09 -2.11
CA ALA A 89 -0.21 7.01 -1.59
C ALA A 89 0.49 6.21 -2.68
N VAL A 90 1.66 5.69 -2.34
CA VAL A 90 2.45 4.76 -3.16
C VAL A 90 2.72 3.50 -2.35
N ILE A 91 2.45 2.34 -2.93
CA ILE A 91 2.71 1.03 -2.35
C ILE A 91 3.76 0.33 -3.21
N VAL A 92 4.96 0.15 -2.68
CA VAL A 92 6.05 -0.59 -3.33
C VAL A 92 6.01 -2.04 -2.88
N LEU A 93 5.79 -2.95 -3.83
CA LEU A 93 5.77 -4.38 -3.58
C LEU A 93 7.17 -5.00 -3.78
N PRO A 94 7.47 -6.11 -3.09
CA PRO A 94 8.67 -6.87 -3.36
C PRO A 94 8.57 -7.54 -4.73
N VAL A 95 9.65 -7.52 -5.50
CA VAL A 95 9.72 -8.27 -6.76
C VAL A 95 9.97 -9.74 -6.45
N SER A 96 8.94 -10.56 -6.65
CA SER A 96 9.03 -12.00 -6.45
C SER A 96 10.07 -12.63 -7.38
N GLY A 97 10.93 -13.48 -6.83
CA GLY A 97 11.96 -14.19 -7.60
C GLY A 97 13.23 -13.38 -7.90
N SER A 98 13.36 -12.14 -7.40
CA SER A 98 14.64 -11.44 -7.38
C SER A 98 15.58 -12.07 -6.35
N ALA A 99 16.87 -12.18 -6.69
CA ALA A 99 17.89 -12.62 -5.74
C ALA A 99 18.13 -11.57 -4.63
N GLU A 100 17.86 -10.30 -4.91
CA GLU A 100 18.04 -9.17 -4.00
C GLU A 100 16.77 -8.31 -3.97
N VAL A 101 15.71 -8.84 -3.36
CA VAL A 101 14.36 -8.23 -3.33
C VAL A 101 14.38 -6.83 -2.70
N ASP A 102 15.10 -6.65 -1.59
CA ASP A 102 15.11 -5.38 -0.85
C ASP A 102 16.02 -4.34 -1.50
N ALA A 103 17.11 -4.77 -2.15
CA ALA A 103 17.93 -3.89 -2.97
C ALA A 103 17.14 -3.33 -4.15
N HIS A 104 16.34 -4.17 -4.82
CA HIS A 104 15.43 -3.74 -5.88
C HIS A 104 14.39 -2.74 -5.34
N SER A 105 13.76 -3.03 -4.20
CA SER A 105 12.81 -2.13 -3.56
C SER A 105 13.43 -0.77 -3.18
N ARG A 106 14.69 -0.76 -2.74
CA ARG A 106 15.45 0.46 -2.47
C ARG A 106 15.68 1.28 -3.74
N LEU A 107 16.10 0.65 -4.84
CA LEU A 107 16.26 1.32 -6.13
C LEU A 107 14.93 1.88 -6.63
N THR A 108 13.83 1.15 -6.44
CA THR A 108 12.47 1.65 -6.70
C THR A 108 12.18 2.92 -5.90
N CYS A 109 12.48 2.95 -4.60
CA CYS A 109 12.29 4.14 -3.76
C CYS A 109 13.16 5.33 -4.22
N VAL A 110 14.40 5.09 -4.64
CA VAL A 110 15.25 6.13 -5.24
C VAL A 110 14.61 6.69 -6.51
N ALA A 111 14.06 5.82 -7.37
CA ALA A 111 13.36 6.26 -8.58
C ALA A 111 12.10 7.10 -8.25
N ILE A 112 11.34 6.73 -7.21
CA ILE A 112 10.18 7.48 -6.72
C ILE A 112 10.60 8.87 -6.23
N GLN A 113 11.67 8.96 -5.43
CA GLN A 113 12.23 10.22 -4.96
C GLN A 113 12.64 11.12 -6.13
N ARG A 114 13.36 10.57 -7.11
CA ARG A 114 13.74 11.30 -8.33
C ARG A 114 12.53 11.78 -9.14
N ALA A 115 11.49 10.94 -9.25
CA ALA A 115 10.27 11.28 -9.98
C ALA A 115 9.46 12.42 -9.33
N CYS A 116 9.54 12.54 -8.00
CA CYS A 116 8.89 13.63 -7.27
C CYS A 116 9.70 14.93 -7.33
N GLY A 117 11.04 14.84 -7.43
CA GLY A 117 11.94 15.99 -7.44
C GLY A 117 11.87 16.74 -6.12
N GLU A 118 11.67 18.07 -6.19
CA GLU A 118 11.52 18.94 -5.01
C GLU A 118 10.12 18.88 -4.37
N ARG A 119 9.17 18.15 -4.98
CA ARG A 119 7.82 18.02 -4.41
C ARG A 119 7.83 17.06 -3.22
N PRO A 120 6.96 17.27 -2.21
CA PRO A 120 6.77 16.31 -1.14
C PRO A 120 6.46 14.91 -1.68
N LEU A 121 7.07 13.90 -1.07
CA LEU A 121 6.77 12.51 -1.39
C LEU A 121 5.34 12.16 -0.94
N PRO A 122 4.60 11.38 -1.76
CA PRO A 122 3.34 10.81 -1.32
C PRO A 122 3.56 9.84 -0.15
N THR A 123 2.50 9.51 0.58
CA THR A 123 2.59 8.51 1.65
C THR A 123 3.07 7.19 1.05
N THR A 124 4.30 6.80 1.39
CA THR A 124 4.99 5.69 0.72
C THR A 124 5.10 4.52 1.68
N VAL A 125 4.47 3.40 1.30
CA VAL A 125 4.55 2.12 1.99
C VAL A 125 5.43 1.19 1.17
N VAL A 126 6.45 0.61 1.79
CA VAL A 126 7.35 -0.34 1.11
C VAL A 126 7.27 -1.67 1.83
N ALA A 127 6.96 -2.72 1.09
CA ALA A 127 7.01 -4.08 1.60
C ALA A 127 8.41 -4.68 1.36
N ILE A 128 9.07 -5.12 2.43
CA ILE A 128 10.43 -5.70 2.38
C ILE A 128 10.45 -7.11 2.97
N GLU A 129 11.40 -7.92 2.53
CA GLU A 129 11.54 -9.31 2.98
C GLU A 129 12.41 -9.45 4.23
N ASP A 130 13.53 -8.73 4.29
CA ASP A 130 14.47 -8.74 5.40
C ASP A 130 14.26 -7.51 6.32
N PRO A 131 13.84 -7.72 7.58
CA PRO A 131 13.75 -6.65 8.57
C PRO A 131 15.07 -5.88 8.80
N GLU A 132 16.22 -6.53 8.62
CA GLU A 132 17.53 -5.89 8.80
C GLU A 132 17.80 -4.83 7.73
N ALA A 133 17.23 -4.97 6.53
CA ALA A 133 17.35 -4.00 5.44
C ALA A 133 16.58 -2.70 5.71
N SER A 134 15.76 -2.62 6.76
CA SER A 134 14.93 -1.45 7.07
C SER A 134 15.73 -0.15 7.25
N VAL A 135 16.95 -0.24 7.81
CA VAL A 135 17.83 0.92 7.98
C VAL A 135 18.29 1.52 6.66
N GLU A 136 18.32 0.72 5.59
CA GLU A 136 18.76 1.11 4.26
C GLU A 136 17.73 1.97 3.51
N PHE A 137 16.50 2.05 4.03
CA PHE A 137 15.44 2.92 3.51
C PHE A 137 15.41 4.29 4.19
N SER A 138 16.25 4.51 5.20
CA SER A 138 16.39 5.81 5.87
C SER A 138 16.82 6.88 4.87
N GLY A 139 16.13 8.04 4.89
CA GLY A 139 16.41 9.15 3.98
C GLY A 139 15.76 9.04 2.58
N LEU A 140 15.06 7.95 2.27
CA LEU A 140 14.32 7.78 1.01
C LEU A 140 12.86 8.29 1.08
N GLY A 141 12.46 8.87 2.21
CA GLY A 141 11.11 9.39 2.45
C GLY A 141 10.01 8.33 2.50
N VAL A 142 10.37 7.07 2.77
CA VAL A 142 9.42 6.00 3.06
C VAL A 142 8.68 6.31 4.37
N THR A 143 7.36 6.31 4.32
CA THR A 143 6.49 6.56 5.49
C THR A 143 6.32 5.31 6.34
N THR A 144 6.24 4.14 5.71
CA THR A 144 6.00 2.88 6.43
C THR A 144 6.74 1.75 5.73
N ILE A 145 7.52 1.00 6.52
CA ILE A 145 8.11 -0.27 6.09
C ILE A 145 7.21 -1.39 6.59
N PHE A 146 6.77 -2.23 5.68
CA PHE A 146 5.89 -3.35 5.94
C PHE A 146 6.64 -4.66 5.73
N TYR A 147 6.46 -5.62 6.64
CA TYR A 147 7.13 -6.92 6.61
C TYR A 147 6.09 -8.04 6.43
N PRO A 148 5.79 -8.44 5.17
CA PRO A 148 4.76 -9.45 4.92
C PRO A 148 5.09 -10.81 5.57
N GLY A 149 6.37 -11.18 5.62
CA GLY A 149 6.85 -12.42 6.25
C GLY A 149 6.50 -12.49 7.73
N PHE A 150 6.81 -11.43 8.47
CA PHE A 150 6.53 -11.34 9.91
C PHE A 150 5.03 -11.40 10.20
N LEU A 151 4.21 -10.63 9.46
CA LEU A 151 2.76 -10.65 9.66
C LEU A 151 2.18 -12.03 9.40
N ARG A 152 2.62 -12.72 8.35
CA ARG A 152 2.20 -14.11 8.08
C ARG A 152 2.56 -15.04 9.24
N ALA A 153 3.80 -14.98 9.74
CA ALA A 153 4.24 -15.80 10.85
C ALA A 153 3.43 -15.51 12.13
N ALA A 154 3.15 -14.25 12.44
CA ALA A 154 2.32 -13.84 13.57
C ALA A 154 0.88 -14.36 13.43
N LEU A 155 0.28 -14.26 12.23
CA LEU A 155 -1.04 -14.80 11.96
C LEU A 155 -1.10 -16.32 12.14
N PHE A 156 -0.08 -17.05 11.67
CA PHE A 156 0.03 -18.49 11.89
C PHE A 156 0.17 -18.83 13.38
N ALA A 157 0.99 -18.10 14.12
CA ALA A 157 1.14 -18.30 15.56
C ALA A 157 -0.21 -18.10 16.28
N HIS A 158 -0.94 -17.04 15.97
CA HIS A 158 -2.27 -16.81 16.55
C HIS A 158 -3.28 -17.90 16.17
N ALA A 159 -3.26 -18.39 14.93
CA ALA A 159 -4.12 -19.50 14.52
C ALA A 159 -3.88 -20.78 15.34
N CYS A 160 -2.64 -21.03 15.77
CA CYS A 160 -2.28 -22.18 16.60
C CYS A 160 -2.62 -21.99 18.08
N VAL A 161 -2.68 -20.75 18.58
CA VAL A 161 -2.90 -20.45 20.00
C VAL A 161 -4.38 -20.23 20.31
N ASP A 162 -5.07 -19.42 19.51
CA ASP A 162 -6.45 -19.00 19.78
C ASP A 162 -7.19 -18.71 18.45
N LEU A 163 -8.03 -19.67 18.05
CA LEU A 163 -8.81 -19.57 16.81
C LEU A 163 -9.83 -18.42 16.82
N PRO A 164 -10.58 -18.15 17.91
CA PRO A 164 -11.38 -16.94 18.04
C PRO A 164 -10.61 -15.63 17.78
N VAL A 165 -9.43 -15.45 18.39
CA VAL A 165 -8.59 -14.25 18.18
C VAL A 165 -8.12 -14.17 16.73
N PHE A 166 -7.69 -15.29 16.15
CA PHE A 166 -7.33 -15.33 14.74
C PHE A 166 -8.49 -14.89 13.83
N ASN A 167 -9.71 -15.39 14.07
CA ASN A 167 -10.90 -15.00 13.32
C ASN A 167 -11.23 -13.51 13.49
N PHE A 168 -11.01 -12.95 14.69
CA PHE A 168 -11.16 -11.51 14.92
C PHE A 168 -10.15 -10.70 14.09
N ILE A 169 -8.88 -11.10 14.07
CA ILE A 169 -7.84 -10.46 13.24
C ILE A 169 -8.18 -10.56 11.75
N LEU A 170 -8.65 -11.72 11.27
CA LEU A 170 -9.15 -11.85 9.90
C LEU A 170 -10.35 -10.92 9.63
N GLY A 171 -11.21 -10.70 10.62
CA GLY A 171 -12.29 -9.73 10.53
C GLY A 171 -11.77 -8.30 10.30
N LEU A 172 -10.74 -7.88 11.04
CA LEU A 172 -10.07 -6.59 10.84
C LEU A 172 -9.47 -6.48 9.42
N LEU A 173 -8.72 -7.50 8.99
CA LEU A 173 -8.06 -7.50 7.68
C LEU A 173 -9.03 -7.54 6.50
N ARG A 174 -10.23 -8.10 6.70
CA ARG A 174 -11.31 -8.14 5.70
C ARG A 174 -12.25 -6.93 5.78
N GLY A 175 -11.94 -5.94 6.61
CA GLY A 175 -12.75 -4.73 6.77
C GLY A 175 -14.08 -4.94 7.48
N ARG A 176 -14.30 -6.09 8.15
CA ARG A 176 -15.48 -6.31 9.01
C ARG A 176 -15.43 -5.45 10.27
N PHE A 177 -14.22 -5.17 10.75
CA PHE A 177 -13.95 -4.27 11.85
C PHE A 177 -12.99 -3.19 11.35
N ARG A 178 -13.09 -1.97 11.89
CA ARG A 178 -12.24 -0.84 11.52
C ARG A 178 -11.44 -0.37 12.73
N VAL A 179 -10.21 0.05 12.48
CA VAL A 179 -9.38 0.75 13.46
C VAL A 179 -9.37 2.21 13.07
N GLU A 180 -9.84 3.06 13.97
CA GLU A 180 -9.88 4.50 13.76
C GLU A 180 -9.00 5.21 14.78
N THR A 181 -8.26 6.21 14.30
CA THR A 181 -7.53 7.14 15.17
C THR A 181 -8.38 8.37 15.37
N LEU A 182 -8.69 8.71 16.63
CA LEU A 182 -9.52 9.84 16.99
C LEU A 182 -8.70 10.82 17.84
N THR A 183 -8.86 12.12 17.59
CA THR A 183 -8.40 13.13 18.53
C THR A 183 -9.23 13.04 19.81
N ILE A 184 -8.58 13.10 20.97
CA ILE A 184 -9.27 13.01 22.26
C ILE A 184 -10.31 14.15 22.37
N PRO A 185 -11.62 13.82 22.45
CA PRO A 185 -12.68 14.81 22.60
C PRO A 185 -12.50 15.65 23.87
N GLU A 186 -12.92 16.92 23.82
CA GLU A 186 -12.69 17.84 24.95
C GLU A 186 -13.32 17.36 26.25
N HIS A 187 -14.51 16.77 26.18
CA HIS A 187 -15.23 16.23 27.33
C HIS A 187 -14.54 15.02 27.99
N LEU A 188 -13.61 14.36 27.28
CA LEU A 188 -12.80 13.26 27.80
C LEU A 188 -11.41 13.70 28.26
N ARG A 189 -11.01 14.96 28.05
CA ARG A 189 -9.72 15.46 28.52
C ARG A 189 -9.71 15.50 30.05
N GLY A 190 -8.68 14.90 30.65
CA GLY A 190 -8.53 14.79 32.11
C GLY A 190 -9.41 13.71 32.77
N ARG A 191 -10.12 12.90 31.98
CA ARG A 191 -10.84 11.71 32.45
C ARG A 191 -9.96 10.47 32.41
N THR A 192 -10.40 9.38 33.05
CA THR A 192 -9.68 8.11 33.02
C THR A 192 -9.94 7.36 31.71
N PHE A 193 -9.09 6.37 31.39
CA PHE A 193 -9.32 5.47 30.26
C PHE A 193 -10.64 4.69 30.40
N GLY A 194 -11.00 4.28 31.63
CA GLY A 194 -12.27 3.60 31.90
C GLY A 194 -13.48 4.48 31.58
N ASP A 195 -13.43 5.77 31.94
CA ASP A 195 -14.48 6.73 31.60
C ASP A 195 -14.64 6.85 30.08
N ALA A 196 -13.53 6.91 29.34
CA ALA A 196 -13.54 6.96 27.89
C ALA A 196 -14.18 5.71 27.28
N CYS A 197 -13.82 4.50 27.74
CA CYS A 197 -14.42 3.26 27.24
C CYS A 197 -15.94 3.17 27.45
N MET A 198 -16.46 3.78 28.52
CA MET A 198 -17.89 3.75 28.84
C MET A 198 -18.71 4.83 28.13
N THR A 199 -18.05 5.87 27.61
CA THR A 199 -18.73 7.05 27.04
C THR A 199 -18.51 7.19 25.54
N LEU A 200 -17.46 6.58 24.99
CA LEU A 200 -17.16 6.61 23.58
C LEU A 200 -18.03 5.59 22.83
N GLU A 201 -19.22 6.01 22.39
CA GLU A 201 -20.05 5.23 21.47
C GLU A 201 -19.61 5.45 20.02
N ARG A 202 -19.27 4.35 19.33
CA ARG A 202 -18.96 4.30 17.90
C ARG A 202 -19.53 3.00 17.33
N ASP A 203 -20.27 3.13 16.23
CA ASP A 203 -20.80 2.01 15.44
C ASP A 203 -19.69 1.32 14.62
#